data_AF-A0A928MND4-F1
#
_entry.id   AF-A0A928MND4-F1
#
_cell.length_a   1.000
_cell.length_b   1.000
_cell.length_c   1.000
_cell.angle_alpha   90.00
_cell.angle_beta   90.00
_cell.angle_gamma   90.00
#
_symmetry.space_group_name_H-M   'P 1'
#
loop_
_entity.id
_entity.type
_entity.pdbx_description
1 polymer ?
#
loop_
_entity_poly.entity_id
_entity_poly.type
_entity_poly.pdbx_seq_one_letter_code
_entity_poly.pdbx_strand_id
1 'polypeptide(L)' 'MAEVDPDTLRILRHTEVIVVPERGARLGNFGVTQIDGNTALITVTEWMQPAGCEKYGSTNALFVTRVSAD' A
#
# COMPACT_ATOMS: atom_id res chain seq x y z
N MET A 1 -15.06 2.01 3.19
CA MET A 1 -13.74 2.64 3.43
C MET A 1 -13.09 1.95 4.63
N ALA A 2 -11.75 1.95 4.75
CA ALA A 2 -11.12 1.47 5.98
C ALA A 2 -11.45 2.42 7.14
N GLU A 3 -11.74 1.86 8.31
CA GLU A 3 -12.17 2.61 9.49
C GLU A 3 -11.08 2.60 10.55
N VAL A 4 -10.91 3.75 11.23
CA VAL A 4 -9.94 3.92 12.32
C VAL A 4 -10.68 3.89 13.66
N ASP A 5 -10.24 3.06 14.58
CA ASP A 5 -10.63 3.11 15.98
C ASP A 5 -10.07 4.40 16.62
N PRO A 6 -10.93 5.35 17.05
CA PRO A 6 -10.50 6.64 17.56
C PRO A 6 -9.79 6.55 18.92
N ASP A 7 -10.01 5.49 19.70
CA ASP A 7 -9.40 5.32 21.02
C ASP A 7 -8.00 4.73 20.90
N THR A 8 -7.79 3.80 19.97
CA THR A 8 -6.50 3.10 19.80
C THR A 8 -5.65 3.61 18.63
N LEU A 9 -6.23 4.45 17.76
CA LEU A 9 -5.61 4.97 16.53
C LEU A 9 -5.13 3.88 15.57
N ARG A 10 -5.88 2.78 15.50
CA ARG A 10 -5.59 1.63 14.62
C ARG A 10 -6.69 1.44 13.60
N ILE A 11 -6.34 0.91 12.42
CA ILE A 11 -7.35 0.47 11.47
C ILE A 11 -8.07 -0.77 12.03
N LEU A 12 -9.40 -0.79 11.91
CA LEU A 12 -10.20 -1.96 12.20
C LEU A 12 -9.90 -3.04 11.16
N ARG A 13 -9.27 -4.14 11.58
CA ARG A 13 -8.76 -5.19 10.69
C ARG A 13 -9.78 -5.71 9.66
N HIS A 14 -11.05 -5.81 10.05
CA HIS A 14 -12.12 -6.30 9.16
C HIS A 14 -12.60 -5.27 8.12
N THR A 15 -12.16 -4.01 8.24
CA THR A 15 -12.45 -2.91 7.30
C THR A 15 -11.25 -2.60 6.38
N GLU A 16 -10.12 -3.26 6.57
CA GLU A 16 -8.93 -3.04 5.74
C GLU A 16 -9.21 -3.33 4.27
N VAL A 17 -8.62 -2.50 3.40
CA VAL A 17 -8.72 -2.64 1.95
C VAL A 17 -7.34 -2.87 1.37
N ILE A 18 -7.19 -3.94 0.57
CA ILE A 18 -5.97 -4.25 -0.14
C ILE A 18 -5.82 -3.28 -1.32
N VAL A 19 -4.83 -2.39 -1.27
CA VAL A 19 -4.57 -1.38 -2.32
C VAL A 19 -3.58 -1.83 -3.39
N VAL A 20 -2.70 -2.78 -3.04
CA VAL A 20 -1.75 -3.45 -3.94
C VAL A 20 -1.65 -4.95 -3.60
N PRO A 21 -1.36 -5.84 -4.54
CA PRO A 21 -1.24 -7.27 -4.27
C PRO A 21 -0.13 -7.59 -3.26
N GLU A 22 -0.42 -8.50 -2.33
CA GLU A 22 0.60 -9.09 -1.44
C GLU A 22 1.32 -10.21 -2.18
N ARG A 23 2.63 -10.03 -2.43
CA ARG A 23 3.48 -11.00 -3.16
C ARG A 23 4.58 -11.61 -2.30
N GLY A 24 4.61 -11.30 -1.01
CA GLY A 24 5.71 -11.61 -0.08
C GLY A 24 6.87 -10.60 -0.13
N ALA A 25 6.86 -9.70 -1.11
CA ALA A 25 7.86 -8.66 -1.26
C ALA A 25 7.71 -7.60 -0.16
N ARG A 26 8.82 -7.22 0.47
CA ARG A 26 8.83 -6.02 1.32
C ARG A 26 8.59 -4.79 0.44
N LEU A 27 7.61 -3.98 0.80
CA LEU A 27 7.29 -2.74 0.11
C LEU A 27 8.06 -1.54 0.70
N GLY A 28 8.35 -0.54 -0.13
CA GLY A 28 9.08 0.68 0.22
C GLY A 28 8.78 1.84 -0.72
N ASN A 29 9.30 3.04 -0.38
CA ASN A 29 9.08 4.29 -1.12
C ASN A 29 7.58 4.61 -1.31
N PHE A 30 6.83 4.60 -0.21
CA PHE A 30 5.42 4.92 -0.23
C PHE A 30 5.21 6.42 -0.52
N GLY A 31 4.37 6.71 -1.50
CA GLY A 31 3.88 8.05 -1.81
C GLY A 31 2.36 8.05 -1.88
N VAL A 32 1.75 9.12 -1.40
CA VAL A 32 0.31 9.38 -1.57
C VAL A 32 0.17 10.79 -2.13
N THR A 33 -0.50 10.90 -3.27
CA THR A 33 -0.78 12.18 -3.93
C THR A 33 -2.27 12.31 -4.11
N GLN A 34 -2.88 13.28 -3.43
CA GLN A 34 -4.27 13.63 -3.67
C GLN A 34 -4.39 14.27 -5.06
N ILE A 35 -5.28 13.74 -5.89
CA ILE A 35 -5.50 14.25 -7.26
C ILE A 35 -6.75 15.12 -7.35
N ASP A 36 -7.74 14.89 -6.49
CA ASP A 36 -8.94 15.71 -6.34
C ASP A 36 -9.54 15.57 -4.92
N GLY A 37 -10.72 16.15 -4.68
CA GLY A 37 -11.37 16.16 -3.37
C GLY A 37 -11.71 14.77 -2.79
N ASN A 38 -11.72 13.73 -3.63
CA ASN A 38 -12.19 12.40 -3.24
C ASN A 38 -11.25 11.26 -3.67
N THR A 39 -10.22 11.57 -4.46
CA THR A 39 -9.35 10.58 -5.08
C THR A 39 -7.89 10.86 -4.77
N ALA A 40 -7.14 9.79 -4.50
CA ALA A 40 -5.69 9.83 -4.36
C ALA A 40 -5.03 8.73 -5.19
N LEU A 41 -3.80 9.02 -5.63
CA LEU A 41 -2.87 8.02 -6.15
C LEU A 41 -1.96 7.57 -5.01
N ILE A 42 -1.77 6.26 -4.90
CA ILE A 42 -0.78 5.66 -4.02
C ILE A 42 0.29 5.04 -4.92
N THR A 43 1.54 5.38 -4.65
CA THR A 43 2.71 4.80 -5.30
C THR A 43 3.53 4.02 -4.29
N VAL A 44 3.99 2.84 -4.68
CA VAL A 44 4.86 2.01 -3.85
C VAL A 44 5.70 1.10 -4.72
N THR A 45 6.94 0.85 -4.31
CA THR A 45 7.86 -0.06 -5.01
C THR A 45 8.23 -1.23 -4.13
N GLU A 46 8.49 -2.37 -4.75
CA GLU A 46 9.12 -3.49 -4.05
C GLU A 46 10.58 -3.17 -3.70
N TRP A 47 10.96 -3.46 -2.46
CA TRP A 47 12.28 -3.22 -1.95
C TRP A 47 13.25 -4.31 -2.41
N MET A 48 14.32 -3.91 -3.09
CA MET A 48 15.34 -4.81 -3.68
C MET A 48 16.56 -5.04 -2.77
N GLN A 49 16.33 -5.30 -1.48
CA GLN A 49 17.37 -5.57 -0.49
C GLN A 49 16.82 -6.50 0.61
N PRO A 50 17.71 -7.24 1.32
CA PRO A 50 19.08 -7.51 0.92
C PRO A 50 19.13 -8.34 -0.38
N ALA A 51 20.32 -8.58 -0.92
CA ALA A 51 20.49 -9.50 -2.04
C ALA A 51 19.82 -10.85 -1.75
N GLY A 52 19.10 -11.40 -2.74
CA GLY A 52 18.31 -12.62 -2.57
C GLY A 52 16.89 -12.38 -2.06
N CYS A 53 16.39 -11.13 -2.04
CA CYS A 53 15.00 -10.81 -1.70
C CYS A 53 13.98 -11.35 -2.72
N GLU A 54 14.41 -11.67 -3.94
CA GLU A 54 13.60 -12.19 -5.04
C GLU A 54 12.93 -13.52 -4.68
N LYS A 55 13.59 -14.34 -3.84
CA LYS A 55 13.01 -15.60 -3.34
C LYS A 55 11.80 -15.39 -2.42
N TYR A 56 11.59 -14.17 -1.94
CA TYR A 56 10.42 -13.77 -1.15
C TYR A 56 9.40 -12.99 -1.99
N GLY A 57 9.62 -12.80 -3.29
CA GLY A 57 8.63 -12.23 -4.21
C GLY A 57 8.97 -10.85 -4.77
N SER A 58 10.06 -10.20 -4.35
CA SER A 58 10.47 -8.91 -4.91
C SER A 58 10.89 -9.07 -6.39
N THR A 59 10.20 -8.39 -7.30
CA THR A 59 10.54 -8.34 -8.74
C THR A 59 10.89 -6.93 -9.20
N ASN A 60 11.15 -6.02 -8.26
CA ASN A 60 11.34 -4.59 -8.52
C ASN A 60 10.12 -3.91 -9.17
N ALA A 61 8.90 -4.39 -8.90
CA ALA A 61 7.73 -3.75 -9.48
C ALA A 61 7.42 -2.40 -8.82
N LEU A 62 6.92 -1.48 -9.64
CA LEU A 62 6.27 -0.25 -9.21
C LEU A 62 4.76 -0.45 -9.29
N PHE A 63 4.07 -0.18 -8.18
CA PHE A 63 2.62 -0.10 -8.14
C PHE A 63 2.20 1.36 -8.13
N VAL A 64 1.24 1.69 -8.99
CA VAL A 64 0.52 2.97 -9.00
C VAL A 64 -0.95 2.61 -8.96
N THR A 65 -1.59 2.87 -7.82
CA THR A 65 -3.00 2.52 -7.61
C THR A 65 -3.81 3.77 -7.30
N ARG A 66 -5.07 3.78 -7.73
CA ARG A 66 -6.02 4.86 -7.48
C ARG A 66 -7.01 4.41 -6.43
N VAL A 67 -7.20 5.24 -5.40
CA VAL A 67 -8.22 5.05 -4.38
C VAL A 67 -9.19 6.23 -4.40
N SER A 68 -10.48 5.93 -4.30
CA SER A 68 -11.55 6.92 -4.18
C SER A 68 -12.33 6.61 -2.91
N ALA A 69 -12.76 7.63 -2.16
CA ALA A 69 -13.80 7.41 -1.17
C ALA A 69 -15.16 7.38 -1.91
N ASP A 70 -16.12 6.62 -1.40
CA ASP A 70 -17.50 6.65 -1.91
C ASP A 70 -18.35 7.53 -0.99
#